data_AF-A0A7W7HP62-F1
#
_entry.id   AF-A0A7W7HP62-F1
#
_cell.length_a   1.000
_cell.length_b   1.000
_cell.length_c   1.000
_cell.angle_alpha   90.00
_cell.angle_beta   90.00
_cell.angle_gamma   90.00
#
_symmetry.space_group_name_H-M   'P 1'
#
loop_
_entity.id
_entity.type
_entity.pdbx_description
1 polymer ?
#
loop_
_entity_poly.entity_id
_entity_poly.type
_entity_poly.pdbx_seq_one_letter_code
_entity_poly.pdbx_strand_id
1 'polypeptide(L)'
;MSEYQYYEFVALDQALTAKQQGELRAVSSRGRITSSSFVNDYQWGDLKADPAKWMERYFDAHLYLANWGTRRIMLRLPRAALAPETAEAFCVGESAGCWTTRTHVILDLRSEDEDGDEEGWDEEGRLAAIAPARAELAGGDRRLLYLAWLLCVQNRELGDDEPEPPVPAGLAKLSGPLRALADFLRLDPNLLDVAASVSRPLTEKEPSAAVLRSWVKGLPVADKDEVLLRVLRGEAGLLRSELLRRFHGVTDEEHSGAGRTAGDLLAAAEDRWAGRQQQIRKREAAEQKRREEAAAAAREQRLDKLARNPVRVWDQVDELIATKRPKDYDTAVTLLLDLQALAVREGEIFEFAQQMIRLRERHARKPSLIDRFDRARLD
;
A
#
# COMPACT_ATOMS: atom_id res chain seq x y z
N MET A 1 1.30 20.82 -10.59
CA MET A 1 0.03 20.53 -9.90
C MET A 1 -0.24 21.63 -8.88
N SER A 2 -1.49 21.90 -8.51
CA SER A 2 -1.79 22.81 -7.38
C SER A 2 -1.35 22.14 -6.07
N GLU A 3 -0.77 22.90 -5.15
CA GLU A 3 -0.40 22.41 -3.82
C GLU A 3 -1.64 21.82 -3.12
N TYR A 4 -1.53 20.63 -2.54
CA TYR A 4 -2.59 20.06 -1.71
C TYR A 4 -1.99 19.45 -0.45
N GLN A 5 -2.57 19.83 0.69
CA GLN A 5 -2.19 19.32 2.00
C GLN A 5 -3.42 18.92 2.79
N TYR A 6 -3.35 17.78 3.47
CA TYR A 6 -4.39 17.24 4.34
C TYR A 6 -3.87 17.12 5.76
N TYR A 7 -4.65 17.60 6.72
CA TYR A 7 -4.37 17.55 8.14
C TYR A 7 -5.52 16.90 8.89
N GLU A 8 -5.23 15.83 9.63
CA GLU A 8 -6.18 15.16 10.51
C GLU A 8 -5.59 15.02 11.91
N PHE A 9 -6.35 15.39 12.94
CA PHE A 9 -5.98 15.22 14.34
C PHE A 9 -7.14 14.57 15.08
N VAL A 10 -6.85 13.63 15.99
CA VAL A 10 -7.86 12.93 16.79
C VAL A 10 -7.47 12.92 18.26
N ALA A 11 -8.43 13.24 19.13
CA ALA A 11 -8.36 13.10 20.57
C ALA A 11 -9.12 11.83 20.95
N LEU A 12 -8.39 10.84 21.44
CA LEU A 12 -8.85 9.48 21.73
C LEU A 12 -9.02 9.26 23.23
N ASP A 13 -8.15 9.85 24.03
CA ASP A 13 -8.07 9.59 25.46
C ASP A 13 -9.05 10.47 26.24
N GLN A 14 -9.26 11.72 25.78
CA GLN A 14 -10.21 12.67 26.35
C GLN A 14 -10.83 13.56 25.27
N ALA A 15 -12.12 13.88 25.42
CA ALA A 15 -12.79 14.81 24.52
C ALA A 15 -12.29 16.25 24.71
N LEU A 16 -12.16 16.98 23.62
CA LEU A 16 -11.84 18.40 23.60
C LEU A 16 -12.96 19.21 24.27
N THR A 17 -12.57 20.03 25.24
CA THR A 17 -13.46 21.00 25.88
C THR A 17 -13.91 22.09 24.89
N ALA A 18 -15.05 22.75 25.18
CA ALA A 18 -15.54 23.86 24.37
C ALA A 18 -14.50 25.00 24.23
N LYS A 19 -13.69 25.23 25.27
CA LYS A 19 -12.58 26.20 25.23
C LYS A 19 -11.51 25.78 24.23
N GLN A 20 -11.05 24.53 24.28
CA GLN A 20 -10.05 24.00 23.34
C GLN A 20 -10.56 24.03 21.90
N GLN A 21 -11.82 23.66 21.66
CA GLN A 21 -12.43 23.77 20.33
C GLN A 21 -12.48 25.23 19.83
N GLY A 22 -12.73 26.19 20.72
CA GLY A 22 -12.65 27.63 20.41
C GLY A 22 -11.23 28.09 20.06
N GLU A 23 -10.22 27.60 20.77
CA GLU A 23 -8.80 27.87 20.46
C GLU A 23 -8.42 27.35 19.07
N LEU A 24 -8.86 26.13 18.71
CA LEU A 24 -8.63 25.56 17.37
C LEU A 24 -9.37 26.33 16.26
N ARG A 25 -10.62 26.75 16.52
CA ARG A 25 -11.43 27.54 15.58
C ARG A 25 -10.83 28.92 15.31
N ALA A 26 -10.12 29.49 16.28
CA ALA A 26 -9.41 30.76 16.10
C ALA A 26 -8.22 30.64 15.14
N VAL A 27 -7.62 29.44 15.02
CA VAL A 27 -6.52 29.17 14.08
C VAL A 27 -7.04 28.80 12.68
N SER A 28 -8.05 27.94 12.59
CA SER A 28 -8.65 27.55 11.31
C SER A 28 -10.16 27.75 11.31
N SER A 29 -10.60 28.70 10.48
CA SER A 29 -12.03 28.96 10.27
C SER A 29 -12.71 27.87 9.43
N ARG A 30 -11.98 27.26 8.48
CA ARG A 30 -12.49 26.27 7.53
C ARG A 30 -12.42 24.83 8.04
N GLY A 31 -11.57 24.54 9.02
CA GLY A 31 -11.43 23.19 9.57
C GLY A 31 -12.75 22.64 10.13
N ARG A 32 -12.98 21.35 9.90
CA ARG A 32 -14.03 20.58 10.58
C ARG A 32 -13.52 20.25 11.99
N ILE A 33 -14.19 20.75 13.02
CA ILE A 33 -13.78 20.60 14.42
C ILE A 33 -14.92 19.96 15.19
N THR A 34 -14.62 18.89 15.92
CA THR A 34 -15.55 18.17 16.79
C THR A 34 -14.98 18.07 18.20
N SER A 35 -15.68 17.39 19.11
CA SER A 35 -15.14 17.08 20.44
C SER A 35 -14.02 16.05 20.42
N SER A 36 -13.76 15.37 19.30
CA SER A 36 -12.72 14.34 19.21
C SER A 36 -11.80 14.49 18.01
N SER A 37 -11.99 15.50 17.15
CA SER A 37 -11.18 15.65 15.95
C SER A 37 -11.08 17.08 15.44
N PHE A 38 -10.00 17.31 14.68
CA PHE A 38 -9.82 18.45 13.79
C PHE A 38 -9.39 17.90 12.43
N VAL A 39 -10.07 18.32 11.36
CA VAL A 39 -9.73 17.93 9.99
C VAL A 39 -9.74 19.17 9.10
N ASN A 40 -8.70 19.36 8.29
CA ASN A 40 -8.67 20.44 7.31
C ASN A 40 -7.77 20.08 6.13
N ASP A 41 -8.17 20.55 4.95
CA ASP A 41 -7.37 20.49 3.73
C ASP A 41 -7.04 21.90 3.23
N TYR A 42 -5.91 22.03 2.54
CA TYR A 42 -5.40 23.28 1.98
C TYR A 42 -5.02 23.07 0.52
N GLN A 43 -5.55 23.93 -0.35
CA GLN A 43 -5.18 23.96 -1.78
C GLN A 43 -4.16 25.08 -2.10
N TRP A 44 -3.90 25.97 -1.13
CA TRP A 44 -2.89 27.05 -1.17
C TRP A 44 -2.57 27.47 0.27
N GLY A 45 -1.28 27.58 0.62
CA GLY A 45 -0.84 27.91 1.97
C GLY A 45 -0.84 26.69 2.90
N ASP A 46 -0.83 26.93 4.21
CA ASP A 46 -0.56 25.91 5.21
C ASP A 46 -1.30 26.20 6.54
N LEU A 47 -1.42 25.18 7.39
CA LEU A 47 -1.91 25.28 8.76
C LEU A 47 -1.13 26.38 9.51
N LYS A 48 -1.85 27.32 10.11
CA LYS A 48 -1.27 28.46 10.86
C LYS A 48 -0.98 28.11 12.32
N ALA A 49 -0.57 26.88 12.55
CA ALA A 49 -0.17 26.35 13.84
C ALA A 49 0.88 25.25 13.65
N ASP A 50 1.64 25.01 14.72
CA ASP A 50 2.60 23.91 14.78
C ASP A 50 1.89 22.61 15.21
N PRO A 51 1.83 21.57 14.35
CA PRO A 51 1.28 20.27 14.71
C PRO A 51 1.89 19.66 15.98
N ALA A 52 3.19 19.85 16.23
CA ALA A 52 3.85 19.33 17.43
C ALA A 52 3.25 19.95 18.70
N LYS A 53 2.97 21.26 18.69
CA LYS A 53 2.31 21.95 19.81
C LYS A 53 0.87 21.54 20.00
N TRP A 54 0.17 21.17 18.93
CA TRP A 54 -1.18 20.63 19.03
C TRP A 54 -1.19 19.21 19.59
N MET A 55 -0.22 18.38 19.22
CA MET A 55 0.00 17.06 19.81
C MET A 55 0.35 17.15 21.30
N GLU A 56 1.17 18.11 21.72
CA GLU A 56 1.48 18.31 23.14
C GLU A 56 0.24 18.65 23.98
N ARG A 57 -0.72 19.40 23.40
CA ARG A 57 -1.79 20.06 24.17
C ARG A 57 -3.17 19.42 24.05
N TYR A 58 -3.52 18.87 22.89
CA TYR A 58 -4.91 18.58 22.55
C TYR A 58 -5.15 17.16 22.02
N PHE A 59 -4.24 16.64 21.21
CA PHE A 59 -4.51 15.45 20.40
C PHE A 59 -3.62 14.26 20.74
N ASP A 60 -4.11 13.08 20.38
CA ASP A 60 -3.47 11.80 20.66
C ASP A 60 -2.85 11.17 19.42
N ALA A 61 -3.40 11.49 18.25
CA ALA A 61 -2.88 11.06 16.97
C ALA A 61 -3.05 12.18 15.92
N HIS A 62 -2.09 12.30 15.02
CA HIS A 62 -2.11 13.23 13.91
C HIS A 62 -1.63 12.54 12.64
N LEU A 63 -2.30 12.80 11.52
CA LEU A 63 -1.88 12.44 10.18
C LEU A 63 -1.78 13.69 9.32
N TYR A 64 -0.69 13.78 8.56
CA TYR A 64 -0.48 14.78 7.54
C TYR A 64 -0.10 14.11 6.21
N LEU A 65 -0.65 14.62 5.12
CA LEU A 65 -0.36 14.16 3.78
C LEU A 65 -0.25 15.36 2.85
N ALA A 66 0.73 15.34 1.95
CA ALA A 66 0.85 16.31 0.88
C ALA A 66 1.00 15.63 -0.48
N ASN A 67 0.48 16.28 -1.52
CA ASN A 67 0.52 15.74 -2.88
C ASN A 67 1.90 15.80 -3.55
N TRP A 68 2.93 16.27 -2.83
CA TRP A 68 4.33 16.21 -3.23
C TRP A 68 5.10 15.10 -2.49
N GLY A 69 4.40 14.12 -1.92
CA GLY A 69 5.00 12.90 -1.39
C GLY A 69 5.15 12.83 0.12
N THR A 70 5.04 13.95 0.83
CA THR A 70 5.19 13.96 2.30
C THR A 70 4.02 13.25 2.98
N ARG A 71 4.34 12.23 3.78
CA ARG A 71 3.40 11.55 4.68
C ARG A 71 3.97 11.59 6.10
N ARG A 72 3.17 12.02 7.07
CA ARG A 72 3.58 12.10 8.47
C ARG A 72 2.50 11.58 9.39
N ILE A 73 2.88 10.81 10.40
CA ILE A 73 2.00 10.33 11.46
C ILE A 73 2.66 10.62 12.81
N MET A 74 1.91 11.22 13.73
CA MET A 74 2.36 11.44 15.10
C MET A 74 1.45 10.70 16.06
N LEU A 75 2.03 10.01 17.04
CA LEU A 75 1.29 9.23 18.04
C LEU A 75 1.77 9.61 19.44
N ARG A 76 0.85 10.09 20.28
CA ARG A 76 1.14 10.49 21.67
C ARG A 76 0.76 9.37 22.64
N LEU A 77 1.68 8.98 23.51
CA LEU A 77 1.43 7.99 24.55
C LEU A 77 1.80 8.55 25.93
N PRO A 78 1.05 8.24 26.99
CA PRO A 78 1.45 8.55 28.36
C PRO A 78 2.80 7.90 28.70
N ARG A 79 3.65 8.57 29.48
CA ARG A 79 4.95 8.02 29.91
C ARG A 79 4.84 6.72 30.69
N ALA A 80 3.71 6.50 31.37
CA ALA A 80 3.43 5.24 32.06
C ALA A 80 3.25 4.06 31.07
N ALA A 81 2.73 4.34 29.87
CA ALA A 81 2.49 3.36 28.83
C ALA A 81 3.73 3.13 27.95
N LEU A 82 4.51 4.19 27.68
CA LEU A 82 5.74 4.14 26.90
C LEU A 82 6.85 4.92 27.61
N ALA A 83 7.90 4.22 28.04
CA ALA A 83 9.08 4.86 28.61
C ALA A 83 9.84 5.63 27.51
N PRO A 84 10.29 6.88 27.75
CA PRO A 84 11.07 7.67 26.80
C PRO A 84 12.25 6.91 26.21
N GLU A 85 13.00 6.23 27.06
CA GLU A 85 14.23 5.51 26.71
C GLU A 85 13.92 4.36 25.74
N THR A 86 12.72 3.77 25.84
CA THR A 86 12.31 2.74 24.88
C THR A 86 11.92 3.34 23.53
N ALA A 87 11.37 4.55 23.47
CA ALA A 87 11.08 5.19 22.19
C ALA A 87 12.38 5.64 21.50
N GLU A 88 13.29 6.25 22.26
CA GLU A 88 14.59 6.75 21.79
C GLU A 88 15.48 5.65 21.21
N ALA A 89 15.36 4.41 21.68
CA ALA A 89 16.09 3.26 21.13
C ALA A 89 15.70 2.87 19.69
N PHE A 90 14.52 3.32 19.21
CA PHE A 90 14.03 3.00 17.86
C PHE A 90 13.82 4.24 17.00
N CYS A 91 13.57 5.40 17.62
CA CYS A 91 13.42 6.68 16.96
C CYS A 91 14.79 7.37 16.82
N VAL A 92 15.59 6.84 15.90
CA VAL A 92 17.03 7.11 15.79
C VAL A 92 17.41 7.98 14.59
N GLY A 93 16.43 8.47 13.83
CA GLY A 93 16.70 9.17 12.59
C GLY A 93 15.72 10.28 12.30
N GLU A 94 15.85 10.82 11.10
CA GLU A 94 14.97 11.85 10.61
C GLU A 94 13.57 11.28 10.33
N SER A 95 13.47 10.13 9.69
CA SER A 95 12.20 9.48 9.34
C SER A 95 11.41 8.96 10.54
N ALA A 96 12.09 8.69 11.65
CA ALA A 96 11.47 8.31 12.91
C ALA A 96 12.11 9.04 14.08
N GLY A 97 11.44 10.10 14.53
CA GLY A 97 11.80 10.88 15.71
C GLY A 97 10.85 10.64 16.88
N CYS A 98 11.27 11.07 18.06
CA CYS A 98 10.38 11.19 19.21
C CYS A 98 10.80 12.35 20.11
N TRP A 99 9.86 12.83 20.92
CA TRP A 99 10.20 13.74 22.01
C TRP A 99 9.31 13.51 23.23
N THR A 100 9.81 13.96 24.37
CA THR A 100 9.18 13.74 25.67
C THR A 100 8.72 15.06 26.28
N THR A 101 7.48 15.06 26.74
CA THR A 101 6.92 16.11 27.61
C THR A 101 6.96 15.63 29.06
N ARG A 102 6.47 16.44 30.01
CA ARG A 102 6.40 15.99 31.42
C ARG A 102 5.57 14.72 31.60
N THR A 103 4.53 14.54 30.78
CA THR A 103 3.49 13.51 30.96
C THR A 103 3.40 12.49 29.82
N HIS A 104 3.90 12.81 28.63
CA HIS A 104 3.75 11.99 27.41
C HIS A 104 5.07 11.86 26.65
N VAL A 105 5.17 10.78 25.87
CA VAL A 105 6.10 10.60 24.75
C VAL A 105 5.30 10.77 23.45
N ILE A 106 5.84 11.49 22.48
CA ILE A 106 5.25 11.64 21.16
C ILE A 106 6.20 11.05 20.13
N LEU A 107 5.71 10.07 19.38
CA LEU A 107 6.40 9.51 18.21
C LEU A 107 6.05 10.36 16.98
N ASP A 108 7.01 10.56 16.10
CA ASP A 108 6.89 11.33 14.87
C ASP A 108 7.54 10.57 13.73
N LEU A 109 6.71 9.97 12.88
CA LEU A 109 7.16 9.14 11.77
C LEU A 109 6.81 9.85 10.47
N ARG A 110 7.79 9.99 9.58
CA ARG A 110 7.64 10.65 8.29
C ARG A 110 8.26 9.84 7.17
N SER A 111 7.58 9.87 6.04
CA SER A 111 7.99 9.27 4.79
C SER A 111 7.90 10.34 3.72
N GLU A 112 9.03 10.68 3.10
CA GLU A 112 9.11 11.58 1.95
C GLU A 112 9.21 10.75 0.67
N ASP A 113 8.68 11.24 -0.44
CA ASP A 113 8.83 10.63 -1.77
C ASP A 113 8.84 11.75 -2.81
N GLU A 114 10.02 12.28 -3.07
CA GLU A 114 10.22 13.44 -3.94
C GLU A 114 9.95 13.12 -5.43
N ASP A 115 9.92 11.84 -5.80
CA ASP A 115 9.78 11.37 -7.19
C ASP A 115 8.32 10.95 -7.53
N GLY A 116 7.42 10.95 -6.54
CA GLY A 116 6.05 10.45 -6.67
C GLY A 116 5.03 11.50 -7.08
N ASP A 117 4.64 11.53 -8.35
CA ASP A 117 3.33 12.06 -8.77
C ASP A 117 2.25 11.08 -8.27
N GLU A 118 1.91 11.14 -6.99
CA GLU A 118 0.92 10.23 -6.42
C GLU A 118 -0.49 10.65 -6.89
N GLU A 119 -0.99 10.00 -7.95
CA GLU A 119 -2.38 10.09 -8.40
C GLU A 119 -3.28 9.12 -7.61
N GLY A 120 -4.42 9.60 -7.11
CA GLY A 120 -5.50 8.74 -6.59
C GLY A 120 -5.39 8.36 -5.10
N TRP A 121 -5.36 9.36 -4.24
CA TRP A 121 -5.38 9.18 -2.79
C TRP A 121 -6.78 9.00 -2.23
N ASP A 122 -6.87 8.14 -1.21
CA ASP A 122 -8.00 8.12 -0.29
C ASP A 122 -7.46 8.48 1.08
N GLU A 123 -7.58 9.77 1.43
CA GLU A 123 -7.19 10.33 2.71
C GLU A 123 -8.13 9.92 3.86
N GLU A 124 -9.40 9.64 3.56
CA GLU A 124 -10.41 9.41 4.58
C GLU A 124 -10.23 8.04 5.27
N GLY A 125 -10.19 8.06 6.60
CA GLY A 125 -10.13 6.83 7.41
C GLY A 125 -8.72 6.25 7.60
N ARG A 126 -7.67 6.84 7.01
CA ARG A 126 -6.27 6.39 7.21
C ARG A 126 -5.84 6.51 8.67
N LEU A 127 -6.05 7.66 9.30
CA LEU A 127 -5.72 7.85 10.71
C LEU A 127 -6.55 6.92 11.59
N ALA A 128 -7.83 6.70 11.27
CA ALA A 128 -8.70 5.77 12.00
C ALA A 128 -8.21 4.31 11.93
N ALA A 129 -7.61 3.91 10.80
CA ALA A 129 -7.02 2.57 10.65
C ALA A 129 -5.71 2.43 11.45
N ILE A 130 -4.90 3.48 11.55
CA ILE A 130 -3.58 3.48 12.22
C ILE A 130 -3.70 3.70 13.73
N ALA A 131 -4.59 4.60 14.17
CA ALA A 131 -4.73 5.04 15.56
C ALA A 131 -4.79 3.89 16.60
N PRO A 132 -5.46 2.74 16.35
CA PRO A 132 -5.48 1.64 17.30
C PRO A 132 -4.09 1.04 17.59
N ALA A 133 -3.08 1.27 16.74
CA ALA A 133 -1.70 0.87 17.01
C ALA A 133 -1.11 1.52 18.29
N ARG A 134 -1.64 2.68 18.72
CA ARG A 134 -1.32 3.26 20.05
C ARG A 134 -1.67 2.31 21.19
N ALA A 135 -2.84 1.67 21.11
CA ALA A 135 -3.31 0.76 22.14
C ALA A 135 -2.50 -0.54 22.16
N GLU A 136 -2.06 -1.02 20.99
CA GLU A 136 -1.14 -2.16 20.87
C GLU A 136 0.21 -1.82 21.51
N LEU A 137 0.80 -0.67 21.17
CA LEU A 137 2.06 -0.21 21.73
C LEU A 137 1.99 0.02 23.25
N ALA A 138 0.91 0.65 23.73
CA ALA A 138 0.66 0.82 25.17
C ALA A 138 0.50 -0.54 25.90
N GLY A 139 0.04 -1.56 25.17
CA GLY A 139 -0.06 -2.94 25.65
C GLY A 139 1.27 -3.68 25.71
N GLY A 140 2.35 -3.07 25.21
CA GLY A 140 3.69 -3.65 25.17
C GLY A 140 4.11 -4.17 23.81
N ASP A 141 3.29 -4.04 22.77
CA ASP A 141 3.65 -4.47 21.42
C ASP A 141 4.72 -3.55 20.82
N ARG A 142 5.95 -4.06 20.69
CA ARG A 142 7.09 -3.29 20.19
C ARG A 142 7.19 -3.23 18.68
N ARG A 143 6.32 -3.94 17.93
CA ARG A 143 6.35 -3.96 16.46
C ARG A 143 6.24 -2.57 15.86
N LEU A 144 5.44 -1.66 16.44
CA LEU A 144 5.35 -0.27 15.97
C LEU A 144 6.71 0.44 16.00
N LEU A 145 7.43 0.32 17.11
CA LEU A 145 8.76 0.94 17.26
C LEU A 145 9.77 0.28 16.32
N TYR A 146 9.72 -1.04 16.16
CA TYR A 146 10.58 -1.73 15.22
C TYR A 146 10.31 -1.32 13.76
N LEU A 147 9.05 -1.10 13.37
CA LEU A 147 8.70 -0.55 12.05
C LEU A 147 9.24 0.89 11.88
N ALA A 148 9.23 1.70 12.94
CA ALA A 148 9.82 3.03 12.94
C ALA A 148 11.34 2.99 12.71
N TRP A 149 12.04 2.04 13.35
CA TRP A 149 13.48 1.83 13.13
C TRP A 149 13.76 1.34 11.69
N LEU A 150 12.97 0.40 11.16
CA LEU A 150 13.09 -0.04 9.77
C LEU A 150 12.88 1.09 8.76
N LEU A 151 12.05 2.08 9.09
CA LEU A 151 11.85 3.26 8.24
C LEU A 151 13.15 4.05 8.10
N CYS A 152 13.89 4.24 9.19
CA CYS A 152 15.22 4.86 9.16
C CYS A 152 16.24 4.02 8.37
N VAL A 153 16.20 2.69 8.50
CA VAL A 153 17.05 1.78 7.70
C VAL A 153 16.78 1.94 6.20
N GLN A 154 15.50 1.87 5.79
CA GLN A 154 15.09 2.01 4.39
C GLN A 154 15.58 3.32 3.79
N ASN A 155 15.48 4.40 4.56
CA ASN A 155 15.87 5.74 4.12
C ASN A 155 17.38 6.01 4.29
N ARG A 156 18.17 4.98 4.63
CA ARG A 156 19.63 5.02 4.78
C ARG A 156 20.11 6.11 5.75
N GLU A 157 19.33 6.34 6.79
CA GLU A 157 19.66 7.31 7.85
C GLU A 157 20.61 6.72 8.90
N LEU A 158 20.80 5.40 8.88
CA LEU A 158 21.67 4.66 9.78
C LEU A 158 22.92 4.18 9.04
N GLY A 159 24.02 4.06 9.77
CA GLY A 159 25.24 3.44 9.25
C GLY A 159 25.01 1.96 8.93
N ASP A 160 25.70 1.44 7.91
CA ASP A 160 25.58 0.03 7.50
C ASP A 160 25.97 -0.95 8.63
N ASP A 161 26.78 -0.51 9.59
CA ASP A 161 27.24 -1.27 10.76
C ASP A 161 26.33 -1.12 12.00
N GLU A 162 25.29 -0.28 11.93
CA GLU A 162 24.37 -0.08 13.04
C GLU A 162 23.65 -1.39 13.38
N PRO A 163 23.73 -1.87 14.64
CA PRO A 163 23.16 -3.15 15.03
C PRO A 163 21.63 -3.11 14.99
N GLU A 164 21.04 -4.19 14.48
CA GLU A 164 19.60 -4.38 14.51
C GLU A 164 19.10 -4.52 15.97
N PRO A 165 18.08 -3.75 16.40
CA PRO A 165 17.48 -3.91 17.71
C PRO A 165 16.76 -5.26 17.83
N PRO A 166 16.40 -5.70 19.06
CA PRO A 166 15.66 -6.95 19.24
C PRO A 166 14.42 -7.03 18.34
N VAL A 167 14.32 -8.12 17.58
CA VAL A 167 13.22 -8.34 16.64
C VAL A 167 11.98 -8.78 17.41
N PRO A 168 10.88 -8.00 17.40
CA PRO A 168 9.69 -8.33 18.15
C PRO A 168 8.99 -9.56 17.57
N ALA A 169 8.30 -10.31 18.42
CA ALA A 169 7.52 -11.47 17.99
C ALA A 169 6.31 -11.04 17.13
N GLY A 170 5.95 -11.85 16.14
CA GLY A 170 4.75 -11.65 15.32
C GLY A 170 4.94 -10.68 14.15
N LEU A 171 6.16 -10.36 13.75
CA LEU A 171 6.43 -9.45 12.65
C LEU A 171 5.97 -10.02 11.30
N ALA A 172 6.01 -11.35 11.14
CA ALA A 172 5.49 -12.05 9.96
C ALA A 172 3.96 -11.91 9.78
N LYS A 173 3.24 -11.46 10.81
CA LYS A 173 1.78 -11.24 10.76
C LYS A 173 1.42 -9.98 11.53
N LEU A 174 1.63 -8.82 10.88
CA LEU A 174 1.18 -7.53 11.40
C LEU A 174 -0.34 -7.51 11.63
N SER A 175 -0.74 -6.83 12.71
CA SER A 175 -2.13 -6.47 12.99
C SER A 175 -2.66 -5.54 11.89
N GLY A 176 -3.99 -5.35 11.83
CA GLY A 176 -4.61 -4.39 10.90
C GLY A 176 -4.01 -2.98 11.02
N PRO A 177 -3.90 -2.41 12.24
CA PRO A 177 -3.31 -1.09 12.45
C PRO A 177 -1.83 -0.99 12.07
N LEU A 178 -1.01 -1.99 12.40
CA LEU A 178 0.41 -1.99 12.05
C LEU A 178 0.64 -2.15 10.54
N ARG A 179 -0.22 -2.92 9.86
CA ARG A 179 -0.20 -3.00 8.39
C ARG A 179 -0.58 -1.65 7.77
N ALA A 180 -1.65 -1.02 8.27
CA ALA A 180 -2.06 0.30 7.81
C ALA A 180 -0.96 1.36 8.02
N LEU A 181 -0.21 1.28 9.14
CA LEU A 181 0.94 2.13 9.40
C LEU A 181 2.08 1.88 8.41
N ALA A 182 2.45 0.61 8.18
CA ALA A 182 3.52 0.24 7.26
C ALA A 182 3.20 0.65 5.81
N ASP A 183 1.95 0.43 5.37
CA ASP A 183 1.47 0.84 4.06
C ASP A 183 1.47 2.38 3.93
N PHE A 184 1.03 3.08 4.97
CA PHE A 184 1.04 4.55 4.99
C PHE A 184 2.46 5.12 4.93
N LEU A 185 3.42 4.53 5.63
CA LEU A 185 4.82 4.95 5.62
C LEU A 185 5.63 4.37 4.45
N ARG A 186 5.00 3.67 3.50
CA ARG A 186 5.65 3.05 2.33
C ARG A 186 6.86 2.18 2.71
N LEU A 187 6.75 1.39 3.78
CA LEU A 187 7.80 0.44 4.14
C LEU A 187 7.93 -0.63 3.06
N ASP A 188 9.17 -0.92 2.64
CA ASP A 188 9.49 -1.90 1.63
C ASP A 188 9.08 -3.29 2.12
N PRO A 189 8.14 -3.97 1.41
CA PRO A 189 7.71 -5.29 1.80
C PRO A 189 8.84 -6.33 1.80
N ASN A 190 9.91 -6.13 1.01
CA ASN A 190 11.07 -7.02 1.03
C ASN A 190 11.92 -6.83 2.28
N LEU A 191 12.14 -5.58 2.71
CA LEU A 191 12.81 -5.28 3.97
C LEU A 191 12.02 -5.84 5.17
N LEU A 192 10.70 -5.64 5.17
CA LEU A 192 9.83 -6.18 6.20
C LEU A 192 9.84 -7.72 6.24
N ASP A 193 9.83 -8.38 5.09
CA ASP A 193 9.95 -9.85 5.00
C ASP A 193 11.29 -10.36 5.55
N VAL A 194 12.40 -9.66 5.26
CA VAL A 194 13.75 -10.01 5.73
C VAL A 194 13.83 -9.87 7.25
N ALA A 195 13.32 -8.76 7.79
CA ALA A 195 13.19 -8.56 9.22
C ALA A 195 12.33 -9.66 9.88
N ALA A 196 11.19 -9.97 9.27
CA ALA A 196 10.25 -10.96 9.79
C ALA A 196 10.77 -12.40 9.76
N SER A 197 11.78 -12.71 8.94
CA SER A 197 12.32 -14.07 8.79
C SER A 197 12.90 -14.67 10.08
N VAL A 198 13.35 -13.82 11.02
CA VAL A 198 13.87 -14.23 12.34
C VAL A 198 12.89 -13.93 13.47
N SER A 199 11.74 -13.31 13.17
CA SER A 199 10.73 -12.98 14.16
C SER A 199 10.06 -14.25 14.68
N ARG A 200 10.06 -14.42 16.01
CA ARG A 200 9.33 -15.52 16.66
C ARG A 200 7.83 -15.36 16.41
N PRO A 201 7.05 -16.44 16.23
CA PRO A 201 5.60 -16.35 16.13
C PRO A 201 4.99 -15.71 17.38
N LEU A 202 3.98 -14.86 17.21
CA LEU A 202 3.23 -14.31 18.33
C LEU A 202 2.44 -15.42 19.02
N THR A 203 2.69 -15.63 20.31
CA THR A 203 1.87 -16.55 21.12
C THR A 203 0.69 -15.78 21.69
N GLU A 204 -0.38 -15.65 20.91
CA GLU A 204 -1.63 -15.06 21.37
C GLU A 204 -2.33 -16.06 22.30
N LYS A 205 -2.10 -15.95 23.61
CA LYS A 205 -2.96 -16.55 24.61
C LYS A 205 -3.71 -15.44 25.31
N GLU A 206 -4.89 -15.09 24.80
CA GLU A 206 -5.82 -14.28 25.58
C GLU A 206 -6.04 -14.99 26.92
N PRO A 207 -5.78 -14.30 28.04
CA PRO A 207 -5.93 -14.90 29.34
C PRO A 207 -7.41 -15.25 29.56
N SER A 208 -7.67 -16.48 30.00
CA SER A 208 -9.04 -16.89 30.30
C SER A 208 -9.64 -15.98 31.37
N ALA A 209 -10.97 -15.81 31.34
CA ALA A 209 -11.68 -15.01 32.33
C ALA A 209 -11.40 -15.45 33.78
N ALA A 210 -11.10 -16.75 34.00
CA ALA A 210 -10.71 -17.26 35.30
C ALA A 210 -9.34 -16.74 35.76
N VAL A 211 -8.35 -16.71 34.86
CA VAL A 211 -7.00 -16.18 35.14
C VAL A 211 -7.07 -14.67 35.41
N LEU A 212 -7.80 -13.93 34.57
CA LEU A 212 -8.01 -12.50 34.78
C LEU A 212 -8.70 -12.22 36.12
N ARG A 213 -9.75 -12.97 36.47
CA ARG A 213 -10.42 -12.82 37.79
C ARG A 213 -9.46 -13.07 38.95
N SER A 214 -8.60 -14.08 38.85
CA SER A 214 -7.60 -14.37 39.89
C SER A 214 -6.60 -13.23 40.04
N TRP A 215 -6.08 -12.70 38.93
CA TRP A 215 -5.17 -11.55 38.94
C TRP A 215 -5.84 -10.29 39.50
N VAL A 216 -7.04 -9.95 39.03
CA VAL A 216 -7.81 -8.81 39.54
C VAL A 216 -8.08 -8.97 41.04
N LYS A 217 -8.38 -10.18 41.54
CA LYS A 217 -8.56 -10.41 42.97
C LYS A 217 -7.30 -10.06 43.77
N GLY A 218 -6.12 -10.37 43.24
CA GLY A 218 -4.82 -10.10 43.85
C GLY A 218 -4.37 -8.63 43.82
N LEU A 219 -4.98 -7.77 42.99
CA LEU A 219 -4.61 -6.34 42.95
C LEU A 219 -4.97 -5.62 44.26
N PRO A 220 -4.09 -4.71 44.75
CA PRO A 220 -4.39 -3.83 45.88
C PRO A 220 -5.71 -3.06 45.71
N VAL A 221 -6.41 -2.80 46.83
CA VAL A 221 -7.68 -2.04 46.80
C VAL A 221 -7.45 -0.63 46.26
N ALA A 222 -6.37 0.04 46.66
CA ALA A 222 -6.02 1.37 46.17
C ALA A 222 -5.86 1.40 44.63
N ASP A 223 -5.25 0.36 44.04
CA ASP A 223 -5.09 0.27 42.58
C ASP A 223 -6.44 0.06 41.88
N LYS A 224 -7.34 -0.72 42.49
CA LYS A 224 -8.70 -0.91 41.96
C LYS A 224 -9.51 0.38 42.00
N ASP A 225 -9.44 1.09 43.12
CA ASP A 225 -10.14 2.37 43.31
C ASP A 225 -9.64 3.40 42.30
N GLU A 226 -8.32 3.48 42.08
CA GLU A 226 -7.73 4.38 41.08
C GLU A 226 -8.17 4.04 39.64
N VAL A 227 -8.20 2.75 39.29
CA VAL A 227 -8.72 2.29 37.99
C VAL A 227 -10.19 2.71 37.80
N LEU A 228 -11.03 2.53 38.83
CA LEU A 228 -12.44 2.94 38.78
C LEU A 228 -12.60 4.46 38.67
N LEU A 229 -11.79 5.24 39.41
CA LEU A 229 -11.79 6.69 39.34
C LEU A 229 -11.42 7.18 37.94
N ARG A 230 -10.40 6.61 37.30
CA ARG A 230 -10.01 6.93 35.92
C ARG A 230 -11.15 6.65 34.94
N VAL A 231 -11.86 5.53 35.08
CA VAL A 231 -13.05 5.23 34.25
C VAL A 231 -14.14 6.29 34.44
N LEU A 232 -14.46 6.65 35.68
CA LEU A 232 -15.50 7.64 35.98
C LEU A 232 -15.15 9.06 35.49
N ARG A 233 -13.86 9.39 35.41
CA ARG A 233 -13.35 10.66 34.87
C ARG A 233 -13.24 10.68 33.34
N GLY A 234 -13.49 9.55 32.67
CA GLY A 234 -13.29 9.41 31.23
C GLY A 234 -11.83 9.27 30.81
N GLU A 235 -10.93 8.94 31.73
CA GLU A 235 -9.47 8.80 31.53
C GLU A 235 -9.07 7.35 31.21
N ALA A 236 -9.90 6.66 30.42
CA ALA A 236 -9.82 5.22 30.21
C ALA A 236 -9.30 4.80 28.82
N GLY A 237 -8.90 5.74 27.95
CA GLY A 237 -8.53 5.47 26.55
C GLY A 237 -7.50 4.35 26.36
N LEU A 238 -6.42 4.35 27.16
CA LEU A 238 -5.37 3.32 27.14
C LEU A 238 -5.40 2.40 28.37
N LEU A 239 -6.37 2.57 29.28
CA LEU A 239 -6.41 1.88 30.56
C LEU A 239 -6.42 0.35 30.41
N ARG A 240 -7.17 -0.17 29.44
CA ARG A 240 -7.18 -1.61 29.13
C ARG A 240 -5.79 -2.11 28.74
N SER A 241 -5.10 -1.38 27.87
CA SER A 241 -3.75 -1.75 27.41
C SER A 241 -2.73 -1.70 28.54
N GLU A 242 -2.78 -0.67 29.38
CA GLU A 242 -1.93 -0.57 30.57
C GLU A 242 -2.13 -1.75 31.53
N LEU A 243 -3.39 -2.15 31.78
CA LEU A 243 -3.71 -3.28 32.66
C LEU A 243 -3.26 -4.62 32.08
N LEU A 244 -3.46 -4.84 30.77
CA LEU A 244 -2.97 -6.05 30.11
C LEU A 244 -1.44 -6.12 30.12
N ARG A 245 -0.75 -4.99 29.89
CA ARG A 245 0.71 -4.93 30.00
C ARG A 245 1.17 -5.30 31.42
N ARG A 246 0.52 -4.78 32.46
CA ARG A 246 0.81 -5.16 33.86
C ARG A 246 0.51 -6.64 34.14
N PHE A 247 -0.55 -7.19 33.54
CA PHE A 247 -0.91 -8.59 33.67
C PHE A 247 0.11 -9.53 33.03
N HIS A 248 0.56 -9.22 31.80
CA HIS A 248 1.57 -9.99 31.08
C HIS A 248 2.97 -9.80 31.67
N GLY A 249 3.20 -8.71 32.39
CA GLY A 249 4.50 -8.32 32.91
C GLY A 249 5.33 -7.57 31.86
N VAL A 250 6.50 -7.08 32.28
CA VAL A 250 7.51 -6.62 31.32
C VAL A 250 8.10 -7.89 30.70
N THR A 251 7.71 -8.19 29.47
CA THR A 251 8.45 -9.17 28.67
C THR A 251 9.75 -8.49 28.25
N ASP A 252 10.85 -8.85 28.89
CA ASP A 252 12.16 -8.62 28.30
C ASP A 252 12.17 -9.43 27.00
N GLU A 253 12.16 -8.74 25.86
CA GLU A 253 12.47 -9.39 24.60
C GLU A 253 13.91 -9.84 24.70
N GLU A 254 14.11 -11.13 24.98
CA GLU A 254 15.43 -11.73 24.98
C GLU A 254 16.14 -11.34 23.68
N HIS A 255 17.32 -10.74 23.81
CA HIS A 255 18.25 -10.44 22.73
C HIS A 255 18.52 -11.72 21.93
N SER A 256 17.65 -12.02 20.98
CA SER A 256 17.75 -13.19 20.13
C SER A 256 17.85 -12.74 18.69
N GLY A 257 18.97 -12.07 18.42
CA GLY A 257 19.43 -11.74 17.09
C GLY A 257 20.94 -11.63 17.17
N ALA A 258 21.65 -12.61 16.62
CA ALA A 258 23.08 -12.51 16.45
C ALA A 258 23.36 -11.42 15.40
N GLY A 259 23.83 -10.25 15.86
CA GLY A 259 24.75 -9.35 15.14
C GLY A 259 24.41 -8.87 13.72
N ARG A 260 23.17 -8.97 13.23
CA ARG A 260 22.80 -8.37 11.94
C ARG A 260 22.82 -6.85 12.06
N THR A 261 23.22 -6.20 10.99
CA THR A 261 23.25 -4.74 10.92
C THR A 261 22.20 -4.20 9.94
N ALA A 262 22.00 -2.88 9.96
CA ALA A 262 21.16 -2.20 8.96
C ALA A 262 21.59 -2.53 7.52
N GLY A 263 22.91 -2.59 7.26
CA GLY A 263 23.46 -2.95 5.95
C GLY A 263 23.12 -4.38 5.53
N ASP A 264 23.19 -5.36 6.44
CA ASP A 264 22.81 -6.75 6.16
C ASP A 264 21.32 -6.85 5.77
N LEU A 265 20.45 -6.09 6.45
CA LEU A 265 19.02 -6.07 6.15
C LEU A 265 18.74 -5.48 4.77
N LEU A 266 19.39 -4.37 4.42
CA LEU A 266 19.26 -3.73 3.11
C LEU A 266 19.75 -4.65 1.98
N ALA A 267 20.92 -5.25 2.14
CA ALA A 267 21.48 -6.17 1.14
C ALA A 267 20.56 -7.39 0.92
N ALA A 268 20.07 -8.00 2.01
CA ALA A 268 19.15 -9.13 1.90
C ALA A 268 17.79 -8.74 1.30
N ALA A 269 17.31 -7.51 1.54
CA ALA A 269 16.08 -7.00 0.93
C ALA A 269 16.25 -6.80 -0.58
N GLU A 270 17.39 -6.25 -1.01
CA GLU A 270 17.74 -6.07 -2.43
C GLU A 270 17.84 -7.41 -3.18
N ASP A 271 18.54 -8.39 -2.60
CA ASP A 271 18.63 -9.75 -3.16
C ASP A 271 17.26 -10.39 -3.33
N ARG A 272 16.39 -10.22 -2.33
CA ARG A 272 15.01 -10.73 -2.36
C ARG A 272 14.19 -10.04 -3.45
N TRP A 273 14.29 -8.71 -3.56
CA TRP A 273 13.62 -7.95 -4.60
C TRP A 273 14.08 -8.40 -5.99
N ALA A 274 15.40 -8.49 -6.22
CA ALA A 274 15.98 -8.95 -7.48
C ALA A 274 15.50 -10.36 -7.86
N GLY A 275 15.46 -11.28 -6.89
CA GLY A 275 14.91 -12.61 -7.05
C GLY A 275 13.44 -12.61 -7.48
N ARG A 276 12.60 -11.79 -6.83
CA ARG A 276 11.17 -11.66 -7.19
C ARG A 276 10.99 -11.08 -8.60
N GLN A 277 11.74 -10.04 -8.96
CA GLN A 277 11.70 -9.43 -10.29
C GLN A 277 12.08 -10.43 -11.39
N GLN A 278 13.10 -11.26 -11.15
CA GLN A 278 13.46 -12.30 -12.09
C GLN A 278 12.33 -13.33 -12.29
N GLN A 279 11.63 -13.71 -11.22
CA GLN A 279 10.50 -14.65 -11.31
C GLN A 279 9.30 -14.04 -12.05
N ILE A 280 9.00 -12.75 -11.83
CA ILE A 280 7.95 -12.04 -12.56
C ILE A 280 8.26 -12.04 -14.06
N ARG A 281 9.47 -11.58 -14.46
CA ARG A 281 9.91 -11.57 -15.86
C ARG A 281 9.85 -12.96 -16.51
N LYS A 282 10.24 -14.01 -15.78
CA LYS A 282 10.13 -15.40 -16.26
C LYS A 282 8.68 -15.82 -16.49
N ARG A 283 7.76 -15.45 -15.59
CA ARG A 283 6.33 -15.76 -15.72
C ARG A 283 5.70 -15.01 -16.89
N GLU A 284 6.00 -13.73 -17.03
CA GLU A 284 5.52 -12.89 -18.15
C GLU A 284 6.02 -13.43 -19.49
N ALA A 285 7.31 -13.77 -19.59
CA ALA A 285 7.87 -14.37 -20.81
C ALA A 285 7.23 -15.73 -21.14
N ALA A 286 6.98 -16.56 -20.12
CA ALA A 286 6.30 -17.84 -20.31
C ALA A 286 4.84 -17.67 -20.73
N GLU A 287 4.12 -16.70 -20.16
CA GLU A 287 2.75 -16.38 -20.55
C GLU A 287 2.69 -15.82 -21.97
N GLN A 288 3.59 -14.91 -22.33
CA GLN A 288 3.69 -14.35 -23.67
C GLN A 288 3.95 -15.45 -24.70
N LYS A 289 4.92 -16.33 -24.43
CA LYS A 289 5.19 -17.50 -25.29
C LYS A 289 3.95 -18.40 -25.46
N ARG A 290 3.22 -18.68 -24.37
CA ARG A 290 1.97 -19.46 -24.44
C ARG A 290 0.90 -18.77 -25.27
N ARG A 291 0.76 -17.44 -25.14
CA ARG A 291 -0.18 -16.65 -25.94
C ARG A 291 0.19 -16.68 -27.42
N GLU A 292 1.48 -16.58 -27.74
CA GLU A 292 1.99 -16.68 -29.11
C GLU A 292 1.78 -18.08 -29.70
N GLU A 293 2.09 -19.14 -28.96
CA GLU A 293 1.84 -20.53 -29.38
C GLU A 293 0.34 -20.80 -29.58
N ALA A 294 -0.51 -20.32 -28.68
CA ALA A 294 -1.96 -20.45 -28.81
C ALA A 294 -2.49 -19.63 -30.00
N ALA A 295 -1.98 -18.42 -30.23
CA ALA A 295 -2.36 -17.59 -31.37
C ALA A 295 -1.91 -18.22 -32.70
N ALA A 296 -0.71 -18.80 -32.74
CA ALA A 296 -0.19 -19.53 -33.89
C ALA A 296 -1.03 -20.80 -34.16
N ALA A 297 -1.33 -21.60 -33.14
CA ALA A 297 -2.19 -22.78 -33.28
C ALA A 297 -3.62 -22.40 -33.72
N ALA A 298 -4.19 -21.33 -33.18
CA ALA A 298 -5.49 -20.83 -33.59
C ALA A 298 -5.48 -20.31 -35.04
N ARG A 299 -4.37 -19.70 -35.48
CA ARG A 299 -4.17 -19.28 -36.87
C ARG A 299 -4.11 -20.51 -37.78
N GLU A 300 -3.31 -21.53 -37.45
CA GLU A 300 -3.26 -22.78 -38.23
C GLU A 300 -4.63 -23.45 -38.35
N GLN A 301 -5.38 -23.54 -37.24
CA GLN A 301 -6.74 -24.09 -37.27
C GLN A 301 -7.70 -23.26 -38.14
N ARG A 302 -7.53 -21.94 -38.23
CA ARG A 302 -8.30 -21.11 -39.16
C ARG A 302 -7.91 -21.43 -40.59
N LEU A 303 -6.62 -21.47 -40.91
CA LEU A 303 -6.14 -21.83 -42.25
C LEU A 303 -6.65 -23.22 -42.69
N ASP A 304 -6.63 -24.22 -41.81
CA ASP A 304 -7.16 -25.56 -42.09
C ASP A 304 -8.68 -25.57 -42.35
N LYS A 305 -9.44 -24.70 -41.69
CA LYS A 305 -10.89 -24.54 -41.98
C LYS A 305 -11.12 -23.88 -43.33
N LEU A 306 -10.32 -22.88 -43.70
CA LEU A 306 -10.40 -22.19 -44.98
C LEU A 306 -10.01 -23.12 -46.14
N ALA A 307 -8.97 -23.93 -45.96
CA ALA A 307 -8.51 -24.93 -46.93
C ALA A 307 -9.59 -25.94 -47.33
N ARG A 308 -10.56 -26.22 -46.45
CA ARG A 308 -11.66 -27.17 -46.75
C ARG A 308 -12.63 -26.64 -47.80
N ASN A 309 -12.80 -25.32 -47.95
CA ASN A 309 -13.75 -24.72 -48.89
C ASN A 309 -13.31 -23.29 -49.32
N PRO A 310 -12.20 -23.14 -50.05
CA PRO A 310 -11.65 -21.82 -50.40
C PRO A 310 -12.63 -20.94 -51.20
N VAL A 311 -13.42 -21.54 -52.10
CA VAL A 311 -14.43 -20.82 -52.92
C VAL A 311 -15.48 -20.13 -52.04
N ARG A 312 -15.98 -20.80 -51.01
CA ARG A 312 -17.00 -20.26 -50.10
C ARG A 312 -16.47 -19.08 -49.26
N VAL A 313 -15.17 -19.03 -49.01
CA VAL A 313 -14.53 -17.93 -48.26
C VAL A 313 -14.45 -16.68 -49.13
N TRP A 314 -14.13 -16.82 -50.42
CA TRP A 314 -14.18 -15.71 -51.37
C TRP A 314 -15.60 -15.15 -51.53
N ASP A 315 -16.63 -16.01 -51.59
CA ASP A 315 -18.03 -15.58 -51.62
C ASP A 315 -18.41 -14.81 -50.33
N GLN A 316 -17.95 -15.27 -49.17
CA GLN A 316 -18.17 -14.58 -47.90
C GLN A 316 -17.47 -13.22 -47.83
N VAL A 317 -16.28 -13.08 -48.43
CA VAL A 317 -15.59 -11.79 -48.58
C VAL A 317 -16.41 -10.84 -49.45
N ASP A 318 -16.96 -11.31 -50.58
CA ASP A 318 -17.84 -10.54 -51.44
C ASP A 318 -19.12 -10.08 -50.69
N GLU A 319 -19.73 -10.96 -49.88
CA GLU A 319 -20.89 -10.64 -49.04
C GLU A 319 -20.59 -9.57 -47.99
N LEU A 320 -19.46 -9.70 -47.26
CA LEU A 320 -19.02 -8.71 -46.26
C LEU A 320 -18.69 -7.35 -46.90
N ILE A 321 -18.13 -7.35 -48.10
CA ILE A 321 -17.87 -6.13 -48.86
C ILE A 321 -19.18 -5.51 -49.38
N ALA A 322 -20.23 -6.31 -49.62
CA ALA A 322 -21.53 -5.82 -50.08
C ALA A 322 -22.32 -5.06 -49.00
N THR A 323 -22.12 -5.35 -47.70
CA THR A 323 -22.84 -4.69 -46.60
C THR A 323 -22.49 -3.20 -46.42
N LYS A 324 -21.35 -2.77 -46.98
CA LYS A 324 -20.80 -1.40 -46.91
C LYS A 324 -20.57 -0.87 -45.48
N ARG A 325 -20.34 -1.75 -44.50
CA ARG A 325 -20.05 -1.35 -43.11
C ARG A 325 -18.54 -1.36 -42.85
N PRO A 326 -17.99 -0.36 -42.13
CA PRO A 326 -16.58 -0.34 -41.77
C PRO A 326 -16.09 -1.60 -41.05
N LYS A 327 -16.84 -2.13 -40.08
CA LYS A 327 -16.44 -3.36 -39.36
C LYS A 327 -16.41 -4.61 -40.27
N ASP A 328 -17.28 -4.66 -41.29
CA ASP A 328 -17.38 -5.80 -42.19
C ASP A 328 -16.23 -5.76 -43.22
N TYR A 329 -15.79 -4.57 -43.63
CA TYR A 329 -14.57 -4.39 -44.42
C TYR A 329 -13.32 -4.85 -43.65
N ASP A 330 -13.22 -4.54 -42.35
CA ASP A 330 -12.10 -5.02 -41.53
C ASP A 330 -12.11 -6.55 -41.40
N THR A 331 -13.30 -7.14 -41.31
CA THR A 331 -13.48 -8.60 -41.30
C THR A 331 -13.10 -9.23 -42.64
N ALA A 332 -13.50 -8.62 -43.77
CA ALA A 332 -13.14 -9.07 -45.11
C ALA A 332 -11.62 -9.02 -45.35
N VAL A 333 -10.94 -7.94 -44.93
CA VAL A 333 -9.48 -7.81 -44.99
C VAL A 333 -8.78 -8.91 -44.19
N THR A 334 -9.31 -9.24 -43.00
CA THR A 334 -8.77 -10.33 -42.16
C THR A 334 -8.88 -11.68 -42.86
N LEU A 335 -10.03 -11.98 -43.49
CA LEU A 335 -10.22 -13.22 -44.27
C LEU A 335 -9.30 -13.29 -45.49
N LEU A 336 -9.08 -12.18 -46.18
CA LEU A 336 -8.15 -12.10 -47.32
C LEU A 336 -6.70 -12.32 -46.91
N LEU A 337 -6.27 -11.81 -45.75
CA LEU A 337 -4.94 -12.08 -45.19
C LEU A 337 -4.75 -13.56 -44.83
N ASP A 338 -5.78 -14.19 -44.25
CA ASP A 338 -5.75 -15.62 -43.96
C ASP A 338 -5.74 -16.45 -45.28
N LEU A 339 -6.47 -16.05 -46.32
CA LEU A 339 -6.41 -16.68 -47.65
C LEU A 339 -5.06 -16.49 -48.35
N GLN A 340 -4.43 -15.32 -48.23
CA GLN A 340 -3.08 -15.08 -48.74
C GLN A 340 -2.07 -16.00 -48.03
N ALA A 341 -2.17 -16.12 -46.70
CA ALA A 341 -1.32 -17.01 -45.91
C ALA A 341 -1.53 -18.50 -46.30
N LEU A 342 -2.77 -18.91 -46.57
CA LEU A 342 -3.08 -20.23 -47.09
C LEU A 342 -2.45 -20.46 -48.47
N ALA A 343 -2.57 -19.50 -49.39
CA ALA A 343 -2.01 -19.60 -50.73
C ALA A 343 -0.47 -19.66 -50.73
N VAL A 344 0.20 -18.96 -49.79
CA VAL A 344 1.64 -19.12 -49.58
C VAL A 344 1.98 -20.54 -49.08
N ARG A 345 1.17 -21.09 -48.17
CA ARG A 345 1.35 -22.45 -47.61
C ARG A 345 1.20 -23.54 -48.67
N GLU A 346 0.25 -23.38 -49.58
CA GLU A 346 -0.09 -24.38 -50.62
C GLU A 346 0.66 -24.16 -51.95
N GLY A 347 1.39 -23.04 -52.08
CA GLY A 347 2.14 -22.68 -53.29
C GLY A 347 1.29 -22.03 -54.39
N GLU A 348 0.04 -21.67 -54.08
CA GLU A 348 -0.96 -21.11 -55.01
C GLU A 348 -1.00 -19.57 -55.00
N ILE A 349 0.09 -18.92 -54.59
CA ILE A 349 0.15 -17.45 -54.43
C ILE A 349 -0.22 -16.68 -55.70
N PHE A 350 0.08 -17.24 -56.87
CA PHE A 350 -0.26 -16.64 -58.15
C PHE A 350 -1.77 -16.64 -58.42
N GLU A 351 -2.48 -17.71 -58.05
CA GLU A 351 -3.93 -17.78 -58.21
C GLU A 351 -4.63 -16.82 -57.25
N PHE A 352 -4.12 -16.71 -56.02
CA PHE A 352 -4.57 -15.70 -55.06
C PHE A 352 -4.42 -14.29 -55.61
N ALA A 353 -3.24 -13.93 -56.13
CA ALA A 353 -2.99 -12.60 -56.70
C ALA A 353 -3.94 -12.30 -57.88
N GLN A 354 -4.19 -13.27 -58.76
CA GLN A 354 -5.17 -13.09 -59.84
C GLN A 354 -6.59 -12.85 -59.33
N GLN A 355 -7.02 -13.55 -58.28
CA GLN A 355 -8.32 -13.35 -57.66
C GLN A 355 -8.40 -11.99 -56.95
N MET A 356 -7.33 -11.57 -56.28
CA MET A 356 -7.24 -10.27 -55.61
C MET A 356 -7.33 -9.11 -56.62
N ILE A 357 -6.65 -9.20 -57.76
CA ILE A 357 -6.76 -8.20 -58.84
C ILE A 357 -8.21 -8.05 -59.30
N ARG A 358 -8.92 -9.16 -59.55
CA ARG A 358 -10.33 -9.14 -59.96
C ARG A 358 -11.23 -8.53 -58.88
N LEU A 359 -10.95 -8.80 -57.61
CA LEU A 359 -11.70 -8.24 -56.48
C LEU A 359 -11.47 -6.72 -56.35
N ARG A 360 -10.21 -6.27 -56.51
CA ARG A 360 -9.85 -4.85 -56.53
C ARG A 360 -10.53 -4.10 -57.68
N GLU A 361 -10.51 -4.66 -58.88
CA GLU A 361 -11.19 -4.08 -60.05
C GLU A 361 -12.71 -3.96 -59.82
N ARG A 362 -13.35 -5.00 -59.29
CA ARG A 362 -14.79 -5.02 -58.98
C ARG A 362 -15.19 -3.97 -57.94
N HIS A 363 -14.29 -3.63 -57.03
CA HIS A 363 -14.54 -2.69 -55.93
C HIS A 363 -13.74 -1.38 -56.00
N ALA A 364 -13.16 -1.06 -57.16
CA ALA A 364 -12.35 0.14 -57.38
C ALA A 364 -13.08 1.46 -57.02
N ARG A 365 -14.42 1.46 -57.06
CA ARG A 365 -15.27 2.60 -56.67
C ARG A 365 -15.46 2.77 -55.15
N LYS A 366 -14.79 1.98 -54.30
CA LYS A 366 -14.85 2.04 -52.83
C LYS A 366 -13.49 2.43 -52.22
N PRO A 367 -13.14 3.73 -52.16
CA PRO A 367 -11.78 4.18 -51.78
C PRO A 367 -11.33 3.73 -50.39
N SER A 368 -12.24 3.70 -49.42
CA SER A 368 -11.93 3.29 -48.04
C SER A 368 -11.64 1.80 -47.88
N LEU A 369 -12.13 0.96 -48.80
CA LEU A 369 -11.80 -0.47 -48.85
C LEU A 369 -10.44 -0.70 -49.52
N ILE A 370 -10.17 0.02 -50.61
CA ILE A 370 -8.88 -0.04 -51.31
C ILE A 370 -7.74 0.41 -50.40
N ASP A 371 -7.91 1.53 -49.67
CA ASP A 371 -6.92 1.99 -48.67
C ASP A 371 -6.63 0.91 -47.60
N ARG A 372 -7.62 0.10 -47.22
CA ARG A 372 -7.42 -1.00 -46.27
C ARG A 372 -6.69 -2.18 -46.88
N PHE A 373 -6.94 -2.51 -48.16
CA PHE A 373 -6.15 -3.52 -48.88
C PHE A 373 -4.70 -3.09 -49.04
N ASP A 374 -4.46 -1.81 -49.37
CA ASP A 374 -3.11 -1.27 -49.54
C ASP A 374 -2.34 -1.26 -48.21
N ARG A 375 -3.00 -0.85 -47.11
CA ARG A 375 -2.42 -0.94 -45.75
C ARG A 375 -2.10 -2.37 -45.33
N ALA A 376 -2.92 -3.33 -45.76
CA ALA A 376 -2.72 -4.75 -45.50
C ALA A 376 -1.74 -5.42 -46.47
N ARG A 377 -1.24 -4.72 -47.49
CA ARG A 377 -0.37 -5.25 -48.57
C ARG A 377 -0.98 -6.46 -49.29
N LEU A 378 -2.27 -6.36 -49.57
CA LEU A 378 -3.02 -7.32 -50.40
C LEU A 378 -3.00 -6.84 -51.85
N ASP A 379 -1.99 -7.31 -52.59
CA ASP A 379 -1.72 -6.96 -53.99
C ASP A 379 -2.32 -7.96 -54.99
#